data_AF-A0A963AQ13-F1
#
_entry.id   AF-A0A963AQ13-F1
#
_cell.length_a   1.000
_cell.length_b   1.000
_cell.length_c   1.000
_cell.angle_alpha   90.00
_cell.angle_beta   90.00
_cell.angle_gamma   90.00
#
_symmetry.space_group_name_H-M   'P 1'
#
loop_
_entity.id
_entity.type
_entity.pdbx_description
1 polymer ?
#
loop_
_entity_poly.entity_id
_entity_poly.type
_entity_poly.pdbx_seq_one_letter_code
_entity_poly.pdbx_strand_id
1 'polypeptide(L)'
;MAPTIPYRVAERAGAMLLSNENRHGTVSLVRLICAPLLFWMTTVLSTVSTAADGKSGGGFSLEVVENLALYFATESTRRLHIPLAMKIFMIATDEPTRQEEIDKIRANPPKANERGVVYPFGKHNPLSLTYNENRRTMTVWERFVKKRGRIGYYGLTGVELAAALNEATSREDERAGTDFAYDPVADAVSLHREYQRPPEDLDRFYEEVNGMVKAQLHWLESERFIEVAKAAVKRHAPPVTASAENDGFRASLVLRHFSVYPVLTQFYVARYVKTWNRRHGAPSPLLVSDDRVYTGQNLNGFIHFQGATSGDDGSGAVNATFRLLYPNGTPVFENHQVEIWRTPSPPADHLQLGLNNLVVPFGAGTPLGSYKLEAKVCDEVAGRCVSLTHPFELTSS
;
A
#
# COMPACT_ATOMS: atom_id res chain seq x y z
N MET A 1 5.95 -6.72 51.83
CA MET A 1 4.81 -5.86 52.20
C MET A 1 4.13 -5.45 50.90
N ALA A 2 2.98 -6.05 50.59
CA ALA A 2 2.21 -5.75 49.38
C ALA A 2 1.26 -4.57 49.67
N PRO A 3 1.07 -3.62 48.73
CA PRO A 3 0.12 -2.54 48.91
C PRO A 3 -1.31 -3.06 48.66
N THR A 4 -2.21 -2.74 49.59
CA THR A 4 -3.65 -2.99 49.49
C THR A 4 -4.31 -1.80 48.79
N ILE A 5 -4.95 -2.02 47.64
CA ILE A 5 -5.79 -1.03 46.95
C ILE A 5 -7.26 -1.25 47.38
N PRO A 6 -8.02 -0.20 47.73
CA PRO A 6 -9.29 -0.36 48.45
C PRO A 6 -10.48 -0.70 47.53
N TYR A 7 -11.21 -1.73 47.96
CA TYR A 7 -12.40 -2.35 47.39
C TYR A 7 -13.69 -1.48 47.49
N ARG A 8 -13.65 -0.18 47.17
CA ARG A 8 -14.80 0.74 47.41
C ARG A 8 -15.49 1.36 46.19
N VAL A 9 -15.11 0.99 44.96
CA VAL A 9 -15.78 1.50 43.75
C VAL A 9 -16.84 0.52 43.21
N ALA A 10 -16.71 -0.78 43.47
CA ALA A 10 -17.66 -1.81 43.02
C ALA A 10 -19.01 -1.80 43.78
N GLU A 11 -19.02 -1.46 45.07
CA GLU A 11 -20.26 -1.45 45.87
C GLU A 11 -21.19 -0.29 45.52
N ARG A 12 -20.67 0.86 45.08
CA ARG A 12 -21.52 2.02 44.70
C ARG A 12 -22.22 1.83 43.35
N ALA A 13 -21.63 1.10 42.41
CA ALA A 13 -22.30 0.75 41.15
C ALA A 13 -23.36 -0.35 41.34
N GLY A 14 -23.11 -1.31 42.24
CA GLY A 14 -24.08 -2.37 42.59
C GLY A 14 -25.29 -1.84 43.37
N ALA A 15 -25.08 -0.90 44.31
CA ALA A 15 -26.17 -0.34 45.11
C ALA A 15 -27.10 0.61 44.33
N MET A 16 -26.59 1.29 43.29
CA MET A 16 -27.41 2.18 42.45
C MET A 16 -28.30 1.43 41.45
N LEU A 17 -27.95 0.18 41.10
CA LEU A 17 -28.72 -0.68 40.20
C LEU A 17 -29.77 -1.54 40.90
N LEU A 18 -29.73 -1.63 42.23
CA LEU A 18 -30.68 -2.43 43.03
C LEU A 18 -31.82 -1.61 43.65
N SER A 19 -31.83 -0.28 43.54
CA SER A 19 -32.87 0.56 44.15
C SER A 19 -34.06 0.90 43.24
N ASN A 20 -34.12 0.36 42.01
CA ASN A 20 -35.21 0.66 41.07
C ASN A 20 -35.83 -0.59 40.40
N GLU A 21 -35.82 -1.73 41.09
CA GLU A 21 -36.62 -2.90 40.71
C GLU A 21 -37.92 -2.90 41.53
N ASN A 22 -38.95 -2.21 41.05
CA ASN A 22 -40.32 -2.55 41.41
C ASN A 22 -41.32 -2.11 40.34
N ARG A 23 -42.19 -3.06 39.96
CA ARG A 23 -43.33 -2.96 39.03
C ARG A 23 -42.98 -2.88 37.55
N HIS A 24 -42.65 -4.05 36.99
CA HIS A 24 -43.24 -4.65 35.78
C HIS A 24 -42.23 -5.68 35.26
N GLY A 25 -42.64 -6.95 35.25
CA GLY A 25 -41.80 -8.13 34.99
C GLY A 25 -41.21 -8.17 33.59
N THR A 26 -40.22 -7.34 33.35
CA THR A 26 -39.31 -7.43 32.21
C THR A 26 -37.98 -7.88 32.77
N VAL A 27 -37.69 -9.18 32.67
CA VAL A 27 -36.33 -9.68 32.91
C VAL A 27 -35.41 -8.91 31.96
N SER A 28 -34.57 -8.07 32.54
CA SER A 28 -33.77 -7.09 31.80
C SER A 28 -32.87 -7.82 30.79
N LEU A 29 -33.19 -7.66 29.50
CA LEU A 29 -32.37 -8.10 28.36
C LEU A 29 -30.90 -7.63 28.49
N VAL A 30 -30.68 -6.54 29.24
CA VAL A 30 -29.36 -6.00 29.58
C VAL A 30 -28.53 -6.97 30.44
N ARG A 31 -29.13 -7.73 31.37
CA ARG A 31 -28.39 -8.72 32.18
C ARG A 31 -27.96 -9.95 31.36
N LEU A 32 -28.76 -10.38 30.38
CA LEU A 32 -28.42 -11.52 29.52
C LEU A 32 -27.29 -11.19 28.53
N ILE A 33 -27.20 -9.93 28.08
CA ILE A 33 -26.21 -9.50 27.07
C ILE A 33 -24.89 -9.07 27.73
N CYS A 34 -24.90 -8.50 28.94
CA CYS A 34 -23.68 -7.98 29.57
C CYS A 34 -22.85 -9.03 30.33
N ALA A 35 -23.47 -10.10 30.85
CA ALA A 35 -22.75 -11.10 31.66
C ALA A 35 -21.69 -11.91 30.89
N PRO A 36 -21.95 -12.39 29.64
CA PRO A 36 -20.92 -13.08 28.86
C PRO A 36 -19.73 -12.18 28.50
N LEU A 37 -19.99 -10.88 28.30
CA LEU A 37 -19.00 -9.89 27.91
C LEU A 37 -18.05 -9.55 29.07
N LEU A 38 -18.60 -9.39 30.27
CA LEU A 38 -17.84 -9.17 31.50
C LEU A 38 -16.95 -10.37 31.85
N PHE A 39 -17.48 -11.59 31.72
CA PHE A 39 -16.72 -12.81 31.97
C PHE A 39 -15.54 -12.95 31.00
N TRP A 40 -15.76 -12.74 29.71
CA TRP A 40 -14.70 -12.77 28.70
C TRP A 40 -13.62 -11.70 28.91
N MET A 41 -14.00 -10.47 29.28
CA MET A 41 -13.04 -9.41 29.58
C MET A 41 -12.15 -9.79 30.76
N THR A 42 -12.71 -10.39 31.82
CA THR A 42 -11.90 -10.87 32.94
C THR A 42 -10.94 -11.98 32.53
N THR A 43 -11.35 -12.88 31.63
CA THR A 43 -10.47 -13.93 31.09
C THR A 43 -9.31 -13.33 30.29
N VAL A 44 -9.58 -12.45 29.32
CA VAL A 44 -8.55 -11.80 28.48
C VAL A 44 -7.57 -10.97 29.33
N LEU A 45 -8.10 -10.17 30.27
CA LEU A 45 -7.27 -9.40 31.20
C LEU A 45 -6.39 -10.30 32.05
N SER A 46 -6.92 -11.42 32.54
CA SER A 46 -6.14 -12.39 33.33
C SER A 46 -5.05 -13.06 32.50
N THR A 47 -5.31 -13.46 31.25
CA THR A 47 -4.32 -14.14 30.39
C THR A 47 -3.18 -13.20 30.02
N VAL A 48 -3.51 -11.97 29.62
CA VAL A 48 -2.50 -10.95 29.29
C VAL A 48 -1.68 -10.57 30.53
N SER A 49 -2.32 -10.36 31.69
CA SER A 49 -1.62 -10.05 32.95
C SER A 49 -0.69 -11.18 33.37
N THR A 50 -1.13 -12.45 33.28
CA THR A 50 -0.27 -13.60 33.62
C THR A 50 0.90 -13.78 32.67
N ALA A 51 0.76 -13.39 31.40
CA ALA A 51 1.86 -13.39 30.45
C ALA A 51 2.89 -12.28 30.74
N ALA A 52 2.46 -11.15 31.33
CA ALA A 52 3.33 -10.04 31.69
C ALA A 52 4.15 -10.30 32.98
N ASP A 53 3.60 -11.01 33.96
CA ASP A 53 4.23 -11.25 35.27
C ASP A 53 5.28 -12.39 35.30
N GLY A 54 5.45 -13.12 34.19
CA GLY A 54 6.42 -14.20 34.05
C GLY A 54 7.87 -13.69 33.91
N LYS A 55 8.64 -13.76 35.00
CA LYS A 55 10.08 -13.38 35.13
C LYS A 55 11.10 -14.08 34.21
N SER A 56 10.71 -14.69 33.09
CA SER A 56 11.62 -15.36 32.16
C SER A 56 11.47 -14.86 30.73
N GLY A 57 12.25 -13.85 30.34
CA GLY A 57 12.51 -13.50 28.93
C GLY A 57 11.27 -13.45 28.00
N GLY A 58 10.14 -12.95 28.51
CA GLY A 58 8.81 -13.08 27.89
C GLY A 58 8.65 -12.26 26.62
N GLY A 59 8.90 -12.91 25.48
CA GLY A 59 8.42 -12.43 24.18
C GLY A 59 6.95 -12.77 23.97
N PHE A 60 6.39 -12.37 22.83
CA PHE A 60 5.03 -12.73 22.45
C PHE A 60 4.86 -14.24 22.23
N SER A 61 3.68 -14.75 22.56
CA SER A 61 3.14 -16.02 22.07
C SER A 61 1.98 -15.75 21.11
N LEU A 62 1.59 -16.74 20.31
CA LEU A 62 0.44 -16.63 19.42
C LEU A 62 -0.85 -16.30 20.19
N GLU A 63 -1.08 -16.94 21.33
CA GLU A 63 -2.25 -16.71 22.20
C GLU A 63 -2.29 -15.27 22.72
N VAL A 64 -1.14 -14.69 23.10
CA VAL A 64 -1.09 -13.29 23.54
C VAL A 64 -1.46 -12.34 22.39
N VAL A 65 -0.96 -12.59 21.18
CA VAL A 65 -1.30 -11.77 20.00
C VAL A 65 -2.78 -11.89 19.65
N GLU A 66 -3.37 -13.08 19.74
CA GLU A 66 -4.80 -13.30 19.54
C GLU A 66 -5.65 -12.51 20.55
N ASN A 67 -5.29 -12.59 21.83
CA ASN A 67 -5.96 -11.86 22.90
C ASN A 67 -5.88 -10.34 22.73
N LEU A 68 -4.73 -9.83 22.29
CA LEU A 68 -4.55 -8.40 22.00
C LEU A 68 -5.37 -7.96 20.78
N ALA A 69 -5.43 -8.78 19.73
CA ALA A 69 -6.27 -8.53 18.57
C ALA A 69 -7.75 -8.46 18.96
N LEU A 70 -8.22 -9.42 19.76
CA LEU A 70 -9.60 -9.45 20.22
C LEU A 70 -9.93 -8.28 21.15
N TYR A 71 -9.01 -7.94 22.05
CA TYR A 71 -9.13 -6.78 22.92
C TYR A 71 -9.29 -5.50 22.10
N PHE A 72 -8.40 -5.26 21.14
CA PHE A 72 -8.47 -4.08 20.27
C PHE A 72 -9.80 -4.03 19.52
N ALA A 73 -10.24 -5.12 18.90
CA ALA A 73 -11.53 -5.20 18.19
C ALA A 73 -12.72 -4.79 19.07
N THR A 74 -12.71 -5.30 20.31
CA THR A 74 -13.77 -5.08 21.29
C THR A 74 -13.78 -3.62 21.73
N GLU A 75 -12.60 -3.06 22.03
CA GLU A 75 -12.46 -1.68 22.45
C GLU A 75 -12.74 -0.68 21.35
N SER A 76 -12.30 -0.95 20.11
CA SER A 76 -12.64 -0.11 18.94
C SER A 76 -14.14 -0.01 18.82
N THR A 77 -14.84 -1.14 18.96
CA THR A 77 -16.29 -1.10 18.89
C THR A 77 -16.89 -0.36 20.06
N ARG A 78 -16.41 -0.57 21.29
CA ARG A 78 -16.90 0.11 22.51
C ARG A 78 -16.71 1.63 22.43
N ARG A 79 -15.61 2.09 21.85
CA ARG A 79 -15.22 3.50 21.76
C ARG A 79 -15.65 4.20 20.47
N LEU A 80 -16.14 3.47 19.45
CA LEU A 80 -16.81 4.07 18.29
C LEU A 80 -17.93 5.01 18.77
N HIS A 81 -17.71 6.31 18.61
CA HIS A 81 -18.69 7.33 18.95
C HIS A 81 -19.77 7.33 17.87
N ILE A 82 -20.77 6.47 18.02
CA ILE A 82 -21.98 6.53 17.20
C ILE A 82 -22.86 7.65 17.76
N PRO A 83 -23.13 8.73 17.01
CA PRO A 83 -24.02 9.79 17.45
C PRO A 83 -25.37 9.21 17.88
N LEU A 84 -25.96 9.75 18.94
CA LEU A 84 -27.22 9.22 19.50
C LEU A 84 -28.34 9.14 18.43
N ALA A 85 -28.40 10.11 17.53
CA ALA A 85 -29.34 10.13 16.41
C ALA A 85 -29.16 8.94 15.45
N MET A 86 -27.92 8.52 15.21
CA MET A 86 -27.59 7.39 14.33
C MET A 86 -27.89 6.05 15.02
N LYS A 87 -27.73 5.95 16.35
CA LYS A 87 -28.22 4.79 17.13
C LYS A 87 -29.73 4.64 17.04
N ILE A 88 -30.47 5.76 17.14
CA ILE A 88 -31.93 5.77 17.00
C ILE A 88 -32.35 5.38 15.58
N PHE A 89 -31.63 5.87 14.57
CA PHE A 89 -31.86 5.52 13.16
C PHE A 89 -31.62 4.03 12.90
N MET A 90 -30.49 3.46 13.36
CA MET A 90 -30.18 2.03 13.17
C MET A 90 -31.19 1.10 13.85
N ILE A 91 -31.71 1.48 15.02
CA ILE A 91 -32.81 0.76 15.70
C ILE A 91 -34.11 0.82 14.88
N ALA A 92 -34.32 1.89 14.11
CA ALA A 92 -35.53 2.10 13.32
C ALA A 92 -35.47 1.46 11.92
N THR A 93 -34.28 1.22 11.36
CA THR A 93 -34.10 0.75 9.97
C THR A 93 -33.73 -0.73 9.84
N ASP A 94 -33.75 -1.51 10.93
CA ASP A 94 -33.29 -2.91 10.96
C ASP A 94 -31.86 -3.07 10.40
N GLU A 95 -31.04 -2.03 10.60
CA GLU A 95 -29.63 -2.05 10.22
C GLU A 95 -28.82 -2.87 11.23
N PRO A 96 -27.71 -3.51 10.78
CA PRO A 96 -26.97 -4.46 11.58
C PRO A 96 -26.58 -3.88 12.94
N THR A 97 -26.88 -4.62 14.00
CA THR A 97 -26.57 -4.19 15.36
C THR A 97 -25.05 -4.02 15.56
N ARG A 98 -24.65 -3.26 16.60
CA ARG A 98 -23.23 -3.15 17.02
C ARG A 98 -22.56 -4.52 17.17
N GLN A 99 -23.32 -5.54 17.57
CA GLN A 99 -22.85 -6.92 17.69
C GLN A 99 -22.62 -7.57 16.33
N GLU A 100 -23.47 -7.33 15.32
CA GLU A 100 -23.25 -7.81 13.95
C GLU A 100 -22.06 -7.13 13.26
N GLU A 101 -21.74 -5.88 13.60
CA GLU A 101 -20.51 -5.23 13.15
C GLU A 101 -19.28 -5.83 13.82
N ILE A 102 -19.33 -6.09 15.13
CA ILE A 102 -18.29 -6.85 15.86
C ILE A 102 -18.12 -8.22 15.21
N ASP A 103 -19.21 -8.91 14.94
CA ASP A 103 -19.20 -10.26 14.38
C ASP A 103 -18.76 -10.25 12.92
N LYS A 104 -19.02 -9.19 12.14
CA LYS A 104 -18.42 -9.00 10.80
C LYS A 104 -16.93 -8.73 10.84
N ILE A 105 -16.46 -7.99 11.86
CA ILE A 105 -15.02 -7.79 12.10
C ILE A 105 -14.36 -9.11 12.51
N ARG A 106 -15.00 -9.88 13.41
CA ARG A 106 -14.57 -11.22 13.84
C ARG A 106 -14.70 -12.28 12.73
N ALA A 107 -15.63 -12.13 11.80
CA ALA A 107 -15.91 -13.09 10.73
C ALA A 107 -14.85 -13.13 9.62
N ASN A 108 -13.82 -12.28 9.69
CA ASN A 108 -12.59 -12.55 8.98
C ASN A 108 -11.72 -13.43 9.88
N PRO A 109 -11.75 -14.78 9.73
CA PRO A 109 -10.91 -15.64 10.53
C PRO A 109 -9.44 -15.22 10.36
N PRO A 110 -8.62 -15.38 11.43
CA PRO A 110 -7.20 -15.14 11.33
C PRO A 110 -6.63 -15.88 10.12
N LYS A 111 -5.89 -15.15 9.29
CA LYS A 111 -5.22 -15.75 8.14
C LYS A 111 -3.82 -16.14 8.58
N ALA A 112 -3.60 -17.43 8.78
CA ALA A 112 -2.25 -17.97 8.93
C ALA A 112 -1.54 -17.92 7.56
N ASN A 113 -0.31 -17.45 7.54
CA ASN A 113 0.61 -17.62 6.43
C ASN A 113 2.01 -17.98 6.95
N GLU A 114 2.96 -18.20 6.04
CA GLU A 114 4.35 -18.55 6.36
C GLU A 114 5.07 -17.54 7.28
N ARG A 115 4.51 -16.34 7.48
CA ARG A 115 5.12 -15.23 8.23
C ARG A 115 4.40 -14.92 9.54
N GLY A 116 3.27 -15.57 9.83
CA GLY A 116 2.52 -15.37 11.06
C GLY A 116 1.01 -15.51 10.90
N VAL A 117 0.31 -15.26 12.00
CA VAL A 117 -1.16 -15.19 12.04
C VAL A 117 -1.58 -13.74 11.94
N VAL A 118 -2.42 -13.43 10.95
CA VAL A 118 -2.89 -12.08 10.62
C VAL A 118 -4.34 -11.91 11.07
N TYR A 119 -4.60 -10.90 11.90
CA TYR A 119 -5.95 -10.51 12.34
C TYR A 119 -6.41 -9.24 11.64
N PRO A 120 -7.14 -9.31 10.51
CA PRO A 120 -7.53 -8.12 9.74
C PRO A 120 -8.77 -7.42 10.32
N PHE A 121 -8.69 -6.11 10.52
CA PHE A 121 -9.83 -5.29 10.97
C PHE A 121 -10.36 -4.37 9.88
N GLY A 122 -11.63 -4.48 9.53
CA GLY A 122 -12.28 -3.58 8.58
C GLY A 122 -12.11 -3.98 7.10
N LYS A 123 -13.17 -3.74 6.31
CA LYS A 123 -13.27 -4.20 4.91
C LYS A 123 -12.38 -3.42 3.95
N HIS A 124 -12.18 -2.13 4.21
CA HIS A 124 -11.55 -1.19 3.27
C HIS A 124 -10.11 -0.84 3.64
N ASN A 125 -9.75 -0.98 4.92
CA ASN A 125 -8.46 -0.55 5.42
C ASN A 125 -8.02 -1.48 6.57
N PRO A 126 -7.46 -2.67 6.25
CA PRO A 126 -7.19 -3.65 7.27
C PRO A 126 -5.97 -3.24 8.09
N LEU A 127 -6.22 -2.86 9.34
CA LEU A 127 -5.28 -3.04 10.42
C LEU A 127 -5.01 -4.54 10.55
N SER A 128 -3.77 -4.93 10.79
CA SER A 128 -3.41 -6.31 11.09
C SER A 128 -2.38 -6.42 12.18
N LEU A 129 -2.56 -7.41 13.05
CA LEU A 129 -1.55 -7.85 14.00
C LEU A 129 -0.91 -9.12 13.44
N THR A 130 0.42 -9.13 13.36
CA THR A 130 1.22 -10.25 12.84
C THR A 130 2.19 -10.73 13.91
N TYR A 131 2.13 -12.01 14.26
CA TYR A 131 3.08 -12.64 15.17
C TYR A 131 4.31 -13.18 14.42
N ASN A 132 5.51 -12.78 14.86
CA ASN A 132 6.77 -13.33 14.38
C ASN A 132 7.34 -14.31 15.41
N GLU A 133 7.19 -15.61 15.14
CA GLU A 133 7.63 -16.68 16.05
C GLU A 133 9.14 -16.67 16.31
N ASN A 134 9.94 -16.45 15.26
CA ASN A 134 11.40 -16.48 15.35
C ASN A 134 11.96 -15.41 16.28
N ARG A 135 11.35 -14.21 16.28
CA ARG A 135 11.75 -13.09 17.13
C ARG A 135 10.92 -12.98 18.40
N ARG A 136 9.82 -13.74 18.50
CA ARG A 136 8.78 -13.58 19.51
C ARG A 136 8.30 -12.12 19.61
N THR A 137 8.11 -11.47 18.46
CA THR A 137 7.60 -10.10 18.36
C THR A 137 6.21 -10.07 17.76
N MET A 138 5.49 -8.97 18.01
CA MET A 138 4.22 -8.67 17.34
C MET A 138 4.41 -7.41 16.50
N THR A 139 3.95 -7.42 15.26
CA THR A 139 3.91 -6.22 14.42
C THR A 139 2.47 -5.81 14.17
N VAL A 140 2.17 -4.55 14.43
CA VAL A 140 0.91 -3.91 14.02
C VAL A 140 1.15 -3.23 12.68
N TRP A 141 0.35 -3.58 11.69
CA TRP A 141 0.36 -3.05 10.34
C TRP A 141 -0.96 -2.33 10.08
N GLU A 142 -0.92 -1.02 9.93
CA GLU A 142 -2.08 -0.25 9.46
C GLU A 142 -1.88 0.05 7.98
N ARG A 143 -2.71 -0.58 7.14
CA ARG A 143 -2.54 -0.51 5.68
C ARG A 143 -2.74 0.92 5.22
N PHE A 144 -1.68 1.59 4.77
CA PHE A 144 -1.74 2.97 4.32
C PHE A 144 -2.33 3.06 2.91
N VAL A 145 -1.71 2.35 1.97
CA VAL A 145 -2.10 2.36 0.57
C VAL A 145 -1.86 0.97 -0.05
N LYS A 146 -2.94 0.30 -0.48
CA LYS A 146 -2.87 -1.03 -1.10
C LYS A 146 -2.24 -0.97 -2.49
N LYS A 147 -1.16 -1.72 -2.73
CA LYS A 147 -0.60 -1.90 -4.07
C LYS A 147 -1.64 -2.57 -4.98
N ARG A 148 -1.77 -2.05 -6.20
CA ARG A 148 -2.69 -2.56 -7.22
C ARG A 148 -1.90 -3.00 -8.46
N GLY A 149 -1.00 -3.97 -8.27
CA GLY A 149 -0.10 -4.49 -9.31
C GLY A 149 1.37 -4.20 -9.00
N ARG A 150 2.31 -4.66 -9.84
CA ARG A 150 3.75 -4.52 -9.55
C ARG A 150 4.29 -3.09 -9.59
N ILE A 151 3.57 -2.17 -10.22
CA ILE A 151 3.89 -0.73 -10.26
C ILE A 151 3.21 -0.10 -9.05
N GLY A 152 3.98 0.44 -8.12
CA GLY A 152 3.41 1.11 -6.94
C GLY A 152 2.93 2.53 -7.26
N TYR A 153 2.52 3.23 -6.21
CA TYR A 153 1.89 4.53 -6.34
C TYR A 153 2.86 5.54 -6.93
N TYR A 154 2.40 6.22 -7.97
CA TYR A 154 3.20 7.20 -8.68
C TYR A 154 4.53 6.62 -9.19
N GLY A 155 4.51 5.39 -9.71
CA GLY A 155 5.66 4.78 -10.38
C GLY A 155 6.78 4.26 -9.46
N LEU A 156 6.74 4.59 -8.16
CA LEU A 156 7.60 4.04 -7.12
C LEU A 156 7.19 2.62 -6.75
N THR A 157 8.12 1.78 -6.32
CA THR A 157 7.79 0.57 -5.56
C THR A 157 7.22 0.94 -4.20
N GLY A 158 6.55 0.00 -3.53
CA GLY A 158 6.05 0.23 -2.17
C GLY A 158 7.18 0.52 -1.17
N VAL A 159 8.36 -0.08 -1.38
CA VAL A 159 9.54 0.16 -0.53
C VAL A 159 10.06 1.59 -0.71
N GLU A 160 10.21 2.04 -1.96
CA GLU A 160 10.69 3.40 -2.26
C GLU A 160 9.71 4.47 -1.76
N LEU A 161 8.40 4.25 -1.95
CA LEU A 161 7.40 5.16 -1.41
C LEU A 161 7.46 5.20 0.12
N ALA A 162 7.59 4.06 0.80
CA ALA A 162 7.71 4.03 2.26
C ALA A 162 8.96 4.79 2.75
N ALA A 163 10.11 4.59 2.08
CA ALA A 163 11.33 5.31 2.40
C ALA A 163 11.20 6.83 2.19
N ALA A 164 10.61 7.25 1.06
CA ALA A 164 10.38 8.67 0.77
C ALA A 164 9.42 9.31 1.78
N LEU A 165 8.39 8.57 2.22
CA LEU A 165 7.49 9.04 3.27
C LEU A 165 8.25 9.19 4.60
N ASN A 166 9.02 8.18 5.02
CA ASN A 166 9.82 8.26 6.25
C ASN A 166 10.81 9.43 6.26
N GLU A 167 11.53 9.65 5.15
CA GLU A 167 12.45 10.79 4.98
C GLU A 167 11.73 12.12 5.17
N ALA A 168 10.53 12.23 4.60
CA ALA A 168 9.74 13.45 4.67
C ALA A 168 9.07 13.66 6.04
N THR A 169 8.97 12.64 6.88
CA THR A 169 8.31 12.67 8.19
C THR A 169 9.34 12.63 9.31
N SER A 170 10.16 13.66 9.47
CA SER A 170 11.23 13.64 10.49
C SER A 170 10.73 13.68 11.94
N ARG A 171 9.44 13.94 12.19
CA ARG A 171 8.90 14.04 13.56
C ARG A 171 8.16 12.78 14.00
N GLU A 172 8.50 12.30 15.19
CA GLU A 172 7.97 11.09 15.81
C GLU A 172 6.48 11.21 16.18
N ASP A 173 6.02 12.44 16.49
CA ASP A 173 4.62 12.77 16.79
C ASP A 173 3.71 12.65 15.56
N GLU A 174 4.18 13.06 14.38
CA GLU A 174 3.44 12.98 13.11
C GLU A 174 3.16 11.55 12.66
N ARG A 175 3.90 10.58 13.21
CA ARG A 175 3.74 9.15 12.90
C ARG A 175 3.22 8.34 14.07
N ALA A 176 2.84 8.97 15.18
CA ALA A 176 2.47 8.27 16.41
C ALA A 176 3.51 7.21 16.85
N GLY A 177 4.81 7.50 16.66
CA GLY A 177 5.90 6.55 16.92
C GLY A 177 5.83 5.30 16.04
N THR A 178 5.44 5.47 14.77
CA THR A 178 5.45 4.40 13.75
C THR A 178 6.28 4.81 12.56
N ASP A 179 6.61 3.83 11.71
CA ASP A 179 7.32 4.08 10.47
C ASP A 179 6.46 3.63 9.29
N PHE A 180 6.59 4.27 8.15
CA PHE A 180 6.09 3.70 6.91
C PHE A 180 6.95 2.50 6.53
N ALA A 181 6.33 1.37 6.18
CA ALA A 181 7.02 0.23 5.60
C ALA A 181 6.20 -0.40 4.50
N TYR A 182 6.90 -1.15 3.66
CA TYR A 182 6.24 -2.04 2.74
C TYR A 182 5.82 -3.32 3.49
N ASP A 183 4.51 -3.55 3.54
CA ASP A 183 3.91 -4.80 4.00
C ASP A 183 3.88 -5.80 2.82
N PRO A 184 4.75 -6.82 2.83
CA PRO A 184 4.82 -7.81 1.76
C PRO A 184 3.64 -8.79 1.77
N VAL A 185 2.93 -8.93 2.89
CA VAL A 185 1.74 -9.80 3.02
C VAL A 185 0.53 -9.10 2.41
N ALA A 186 0.33 -7.83 2.74
CA ALA A 186 -0.75 -7.04 2.17
C ALA A 186 -0.46 -6.56 0.74
N ASP A 187 0.80 -6.64 0.30
CA ASP A 187 1.31 -5.95 -0.89
C ASP A 187 0.90 -4.47 -0.78
N ALA A 188 1.40 -3.75 0.21
CA ALA A 188 0.94 -2.39 0.51
C ALA A 188 2.03 -1.55 1.16
N VAL A 189 1.94 -0.23 1.03
CA VAL A 189 2.59 0.65 2.00
C VAL A 189 1.70 0.71 3.22
N SER A 190 2.29 0.59 4.39
CA SER A 190 1.60 0.53 5.69
C SER A 190 2.34 1.38 6.71
N LEU A 191 1.62 1.93 7.67
CA LEU A 191 2.25 2.31 8.94
C LEU A 191 2.51 1.03 9.73
N HIS A 192 3.69 0.90 10.31
CA HIS A 192 4.08 -0.28 11.05
C HIS A 192 4.69 0.06 12.39
N ARG A 193 4.41 -0.79 13.38
CA ARG A 193 5.00 -0.73 14.72
C ARG A 193 5.31 -2.13 15.20
N GLU A 194 6.57 -2.38 15.57
CA GLU A 194 7.00 -3.65 16.14
C GLU A 194 7.04 -3.55 17.68
N TYR A 195 6.39 -4.49 18.33
CA TYR A 195 6.39 -4.67 19.78
C TYR A 195 7.32 -5.82 20.13
N GLN A 196 8.31 -5.53 20.98
CA GLN A 196 9.28 -6.53 21.47
C GLN A 196 8.77 -7.29 22.69
N ARG A 197 7.78 -6.74 23.40
CA ARG A 197 7.15 -7.34 24.58
C ARG A 197 5.64 -7.05 24.58
N PRO A 198 4.82 -7.93 25.18
CA PRO A 198 3.40 -7.64 25.40
C PRO A 198 3.22 -6.31 26.14
N PRO A 199 2.23 -5.48 25.77
CA PRO A 199 1.96 -4.24 26.47
C PRO A 199 1.45 -4.54 27.89
N GLU A 200 2.04 -3.88 28.89
CA GLU A 200 1.60 -3.97 30.29
C GLU A 200 0.26 -3.24 30.53
N ASP A 201 -0.01 -2.21 29.73
CA ASP A 201 -1.22 -1.40 29.79
C ASP A 201 -2.00 -1.55 28.47
N LEU A 202 -3.14 -2.23 28.56
CA LEU A 202 -4.01 -2.48 27.42
C LEU A 202 -4.70 -1.21 26.90
N ASP A 203 -5.06 -0.27 27.79
CA ASP A 203 -5.68 0.99 27.37
C ASP A 203 -4.67 1.85 26.61
N ARG A 204 -3.42 1.87 27.07
CA ARG A 204 -2.32 2.51 26.34
C ARG A 204 -2.08 1.84 24.99
N PHE A 205 -2.06 0.50 24.93
CA PHE A 205 -1.94 -0.23 23.67
C PHE A 205 -3.06 0.16 22.69
N TYR A 206 -4.30 0.23 23.17
CA TYR A 206 -5.42 0.68 22.35
C TYR A 206 -5.19 2.09 21.79
N GLU A 207 -4.81 3.05 22.63
CA GLU A 207 -4.59 4.43 22.19
C GLU A 207 -3.42 4.56 21.20
N GLU A 208 -2.36 3.78 21.38
CA GLU A 208 -1.24 3.71 20.43
C GLU A 208 -1.71 3.23 19.05
N VAL A 209 -2.41 2.09 18.99
CA VAL A 209 -2.90 1.51 17.73
C VAL A 209 -3.96 2.42 17.09
N ASN A 210 -4.88 2.99 17.87
CA ASN A 210 -5.86 3.96 17.41
C ASN A 210 -5.20 5.25 16.88
N GLY A 211 -4.09 5.66 17.51
CA GLY A 211 -3.23 6.75 17.04
C GLY A 211 -2.67 6.48 15.64
N MET A 212 -2.27 5.24 15.34
CA MET A 212 -1.81 4.83 14.00
C MET A 212 -2.90 5.01 12.94
N VAL A 213 -4.12 4.56 13.23
CA VAL A 213 -5.28 4.69 12.32
C VAL A 213 -5.57 6.16 12.03
N LYS A 214 -5.56 7.01 13.06
CA LYS A 214 -5.75 8.47 12.91
C LYS A 214 -4.61 9.10 12.11
N ALA A 215 -3.36 8.71 12.37
CA ALA A 215 -2.20 9.21 11.65
C ALA A 215 -2.29 8.85 10.17
N GLN A 216 -2.70 7.63 9.82
CA GLN A 216 -2.95 7.27 8.42
C GLN A 216 -3.96 8.21 7.77
N LEU A 217 -5.14 8.39 8.38
CA LEU A 217 -6.21 9.19 7.77
C LEU A 217 -5.74 10.62 7.55
N HIS A 218 -5.07 11.20 8.55
CA HIS A 218 -4.45 12.51 8.44
C HIS A 218 -3.44 12.58 7.29
N TRP A 219 -2.57 11.58 7.16
CA TRP A 219 -1.57 11.53 6.10
C TRP A 219 -2.19 11.43 4.71
N LEU A 220 -3.20 10.57 4.51
CA LEU A 220 -3.90 10.43 3.23
C LEU A 220 -4.57 11.73 2.76
N GLU A 221 -4.99 12.57 3.71
CA GLU A 221 -5.63 13.86 3.45
C GLU A 221 -4.63 15.02 3.39
N SER A 222 -3.38 14.81 3.83
CA SER A 222 -2.40 15.88 3.93
C SER A 222 -1.85 16.32 2.57
N GLU A 223 -1.72 17.64 2.36
CA GLU A 223 -0.98 18.18 1.20
C GLU A 223 0.47 17.68 1.18
N ARG A 224 1.07 17.48 2.36
CA ARG A 224 2.42 16.97 2.51
C ARG A 224 2.58 15.58 1.89
N PHE A 225 1.62 14.67 2.07
CA PHE A 225 1.65 13.37 1.38
C PHE A 225 1.71 13.55 -0.14
N ILE A 226 0.85 14.42 -0.68
CA ILE A 226 0.78 14.70 -2.11
C ILE A 226 2.12 15.27 -2.61
N GLU A 227 2.72 16.20 -1.87
CA GLU A 227 4.00 16.80 -2.23
C GLU A 227 5.17 15.81 -2.14
N VAL A 228 5.20 14.96 -1.13
CA VAL A 228 6.22 13.90 -1.01
C VAL A 228 6.08 12.89 -2.13
N ALA A 229 4.85 12.48 -2.42
CA ALA A 229 4.57 11.62 -3.56
C ALA A 229 5.07 12.28 -4.85
N LYS A 230 4.66 13.52 -5.15
CA LYS A 230 5.11 14.30 -6.33
C LYS A 230 6.63 14.42 -6.42
N ALA A 231 7.30 14.78 -5.33
CA ALA A 231 8.74 14.95 -5.28
C ALA A 231 9.46 13.62 -5.55
N ALA A 232 8.99 12.53 -4.94
CA ALA A 232 9.51 11.21 -5.22
C ALA A 232 9.30 10.85 -6.70
N VAL A 233 8.13 11.09 -7.28
CA VAL A 233 7.99 10.81 -8.72
C VAL A 233 8.88 11.66 -9.60
N LYS A 234 9.09 12.92 -9.24
CA LYS A 234 9.98 13.80 -9.98
C LYS A 234 11.42 13.28 -9.94
N ARG A 235 11.88 12.75 -8.80
CA ARG A 235 13.21 12.13 -8.66
C ARG A 235 13.37 10.91 -9.56
N HIS A 236 12.29 10.14 -9.75
CA HIS A 236 12.30 8.91 -10.54
C HIS A 236 11.70 9.08 -11.94
N ALA A 237 11.41 10.30 -12.38
CA ALA A 237 10.93 10.57 -13.72
C ALA A 237 12.00 10.17 -14.75
N PRO A 238 11.62 9.88 -16.02
CA PRO A 238 12.61 9.60 -17.03
C PRO A 238 13.52 10.83 -17.16
N PRO A 239 14.82 10.66 -17.42
CA PRO A 239 15.70 11.77 -17.68
C PRO A 239 15.11 12.58 -18.84
N VAL A 240 15.31 13.90 -18.82
CA VAL A 240 14.73 14.81 -19.82
C VAL A 240 15.04 14.35 -21.25
N THR A 241 16.22 13.78 -21.47
CA THR A 241 16.68 13.23 -22.76
C THR A 241 15.90 12.02 -23.25
N ALA A 242 15.14 11.36 -22.39
CA ALA A 242 14.29 10.22 -22.73
C ALA A 242 12.89 10.66 -23.18
N SER A 243 12.63 11.96 -23.34
CA SER A 243 11.40 12.49 -23.93
C SER A 243 11.72 13.54 -24.98
N ALA A 244 10.99 13.51 -26.09
CA ALA A 244 11.14 14.49 -27.15
C ALA A 244 9.80 14.73 -27.85
N GLU A 245 9.67 15.90 -28.46
CA GLU A 245 8.49 16.31 -29.22
C GLU A 245 8.94 16.93 -30.54
N ASN A 246 8.22 16.63 -31.62
CA ASN A 246 8.41 17.18 -32.94
C ASN A 246 7.05 17.39 -33.61
N ASP A 247 6.68 18.63 -33.89
CA ASP A 247 5.41 19.01 -34.53
C ASP A 247 4.18 18.38 -33.88
N GLY A 248 4.10 18.39 -32.55
CA GLY A 248 2.99 17.80 -31.78
C GLY A 248 3.00 16.27 -31.68
N PHE A 249 3.98 15.59 -32.30
CA PHE A 249 4.28 14.19 -32.01
C PHE A 249 5.27 14.11 -30.85
N ARG A 250 4.81 13.58 -29.73
CA ARG A 250 5.63 13.43 -28.54
C ARG A 250 5.87 11.95 -28.28
N ALA A 251 7.09 11.59 -27.90
CA ALA A 251 7.38 10.27 -27.38
C ALA A 251 8.28 10.32 -26.14
N SER A 252 8.16 9.30 -25.30
CA SER A 252 8.96 9.07 -24.11
C SER A 252 9.40 7.62 -24.04
N LEU A 253 10.68 7.40 -23.76
CA LEU A 253 11.30 6.10 -23.53
C LEU A 253 11.30 5.83 -22.02
N VAL A 254 10.67 4.73 -21.61
CA VAL A 254 10.58 4.31 -20.22
C VAL A 254 11.27 2.96 -20.06
N LEU A 255 12.20 2.88 -19.12
CA LEU A 255 12.93 1.68 -18.77
C LEU A 255 12.34 1.08 -17.50
N ARG A 256 12.09 -0.23 -17.49
CA ARG A 256 11.71 -0.96 -16.28
C ARG A 256 12.39 -2.32 -16.21
N HIS A 257 12.79 -2.75 -15.02
CA HIS A 257 13.15 -4.14 -14.80
C HIS A 257 11.94 -4.94 -14.29
N PHE A 258 11.63 -6.06 -14.95
CA PHE A 258 10.62 -7.02 -14.49
C PHE A 258 11.22 -8.43 -14.51
N SER A 259 10.99 -9.19 -13.45
CA SER A 259 11.43 -10.58 -13.30
C SER A 259 10.51 -11.60 -13.99
N VAL A 260 9.43 -11.18 -14.66
CA VAL A 260 8.47 -12.06 -15.33
C VAL A 260 8.14 -11.49 -16.71
N TYR A 261 7.96 -12.38 -17.70
CA TYR A 261 7.64 -12.05 -19.09
C TYR A 261 6.60 -10.91 -19.21
N PRO A 262 6.88 -9.87 -20.01
CA PRO A 262 6.09 -8.65 -20.05
C PRO A 262 4.91 -8.82 -21.01
N VAL A 263 4.02 -9.78 -20.76
CA VAL A 263 2.66 -9.60 -21.26
C VAL A 263 2.00 -8.67 -20.26
N LEU A 264 1.91 -7.39 -20.59
CA LEU A 264 1.01 -6.48 -19.88
C LEU A 264 -0.37 -7.11 -19.96
N THR A 265 -0.79 -7.79 -18.89
CA THR A 265 -2.06 -8.51 -18.91
C THR A 265 -3.18 -7.49 -19.21
N GLN A 266 -4.26 -7.92 -19.85
CA GLN A 266 -5.42 -7.04 -20.10
C GLN A 266 -5.89 -6.32 -18.83
N PHE A 267 -5.64 -6.90 -17.65
CA PHE A 267 -5.87 -6.27 -16.36
C PHE A 267 -5.00 -5.04 -16.09
N TYR A 268 -3.70 -5.09 -16.45
CA TYR A 268 -2.81 -3.93 -16.39
C TYR A 268 -3.27 -2.86 -17.38
N VAL A 269 -3.52 -3.23 -18.64
CA VAL A 269 -4.02 -2.30 -19.67
C VAL A 269 -5.29 -1.60 -19.19
N ALA A 270 -6.32 -2.34 -18.75
CA ALA A 270 -7.61 -1.76 -18.36
C ALA A 270 -7.56 -0.79 -17.16
N ARG A 271 -6.59 -0.94 -16.24
CA ARG A 271 -6.45 -0.05 -15.07
C ARG A 271 -5.46 1.09 -15.28
N TYR A 272 -4.35 0.83 -15.99
CA TYR A 272 -3.42 1.87 -16.40
C TYR A 272 -4.14 2.86 -17.33
N VAL A 273 -5.00 2.37 -18.23
CA VAL A 273 -5.86 3.16 -19.14
C VAL A 273 -6.77 4.16 -18.39
N LYS A 274 -7.29 3.84 -17.20
CA LYS A 274 -8.17 4.76 -16.44
C LYS A 274 -7.47 6.03 -15.98
N THR A 275 -6.19 5.96 -15.63
CA THR A 275 -5.38 7.14 -15.29
C THR A 275 -4.76 7.82 -16.51
N TRP A 276 -4.85 7.16 -17.67
CA TRP A 276 -4.20 7.52 -18.92
C TRP A 276 -5.10 8.30 -19.89
N ASN A 277 -6.43 8.22 -19.74
CA ASN A 277 -7.40 9.11 -20.40
C ASN A 277 -7.29 10.59 -19.96
N ARG A 278 -6.13 11.02 -19.44
CA ARG A 278 -5.88 12.40 -19.06
C ARG A 278 -5.29 13.13 -20.27
N ARG A 279 -5.85 14.31 -20.56
CA ARG A 279 -5.37 15.22 -21.60
C ARG A 279 -3.94 15.67 -21.33
N HIS A 280 -3.21 15.97 -22.40
CA HIS A 280 -1.92 16.67 -22.37
C HIS A 280 -1.94 17.85 -21.38
N GLY A 281 -0.89 17.99 -20.56
CA GLY A 281 -0.73 19.09 -19.59
C GLY A 281 -1.34 18.83 -18.20
N ALA A 282 -2.23 17.83 -18.05
CA ALA A 282 -2.50 17.29 -16.73
C ALA A 282 -1.29 16.46 -16.27
N PRO A 283 -0.95 16.43 -14.96
CA PRO A 283 0.00 15.45 -14.43
C PRO A 283 -0.58 14.04 -14.64
N SER A 284 -0.32 13.51 -15.84
CA SER A 284 -0.48 12.11 -16.21
C SER A 284 0.41 11.31 -15.26
N PRO A 285 -0.03 10.14 -14.75
CA PRO A 285 0.77 9.36 -13.81
C PRO A 285 2.20 9.23 -14.34
N LEU A 286 3.09 9.92 -13.64
CA LEU A 286 4.46 10.15 -14.04
C LEU A 286 5.13 8.79 -14.27
N LEU A 287 5.67 8.65 -15.45
CA LEU A 287 6.28 7.43 -15.94
C LEU A 287 7.62 7.30 -15.25
N VAL A 288 7.68 6.52 -14.18
CA VAL A 288 8.96 6.31 -13.51
C VAL A 288 9.78 5.34 -14.32
N SER A 289 10.95 5.81 -14.72
CA SER A 289 11.94 5.01 -15.41
C SER A 289 13.01 4.58 -14.42
N ASP A 290 13.46 3.33 -14.53
CA ASP A 290 14.57 2.86 -13.71
C ASP A 290 15.87 3.45 -14.27
N ASP A 291 16.63 4.12 -13.40
CA ASP A 291 17.99 4.59 -13.69
C ASP A 291 19.05 3.54 -13.32
N ARG A 292 18.65 2.47 -12.63
CA ARG A 292 19.50 1.35 -12.25
C ARG A 292 18.85 0.02 -12.58
N VAL A 293 19.65 -0.88 -13.14
CA VAL A 293 19.30 -2.25 -13.52
C VAL A 293 20.29 -3.19 -12.86
N TYR A 294 19.84 -4.39 -12.50
CA TYR A 294 20.70 -5.40 -11.87
C TYR A 294 20.99 -6.55 -12.83
N THR A 295 22.19 -7.13 -12.73
CA THR A 295 22.50 -8.39 -13.43
C THR A 295 21.53 -9.50 -13.00
N GLY A 296 21.25 -10.43 -13.91
CA GLY A 296 20.24 -11.47 -13.73
C GLY A 296 18.80 -11.00 -13.92
N GLN A 297 18.57 -9.72 -14.22
CA GLN A 297 17.26 -9.16 -14.54
C GLN A 297 17.14 -8.80 -16.02
N ASN A 298 15.89 -8.75 -16.50
CA ASN A 298 15.58 -8.25 -17.83
C ASN A 298 15.25 -6.75 -17.76
N LEU A 299 15.94 -5.97 -18.58
CA LEU A 299 15.56 -4.59 -18.88
C LEU A 299 14.44 -4.60 -19.92
N ASN A 300 13.37 -3.88 -19.66
CA ASN A 300 12.24 -3.70 -20.56
C ASN A 300 12.16 -2.23 -20.97
N GLY A 301 12.21 -1.95 -22.27
CA GLY A 301 12.04 -0.61 -22.83
C GLY A 301 10.64 -0.44 -23.42
N PHE A 302 9.90 0.56 -22.94
CA PHE A 302 8.56 0.91 -23.41
C PHE A 302 8.57 2.26 -24.10
N ILE A 303 7.81 2.39 -25.19
CA ILE A 303 7.56 3.67 -25.83
C ILE A 303 6.17 4.14 -25.44
N HIS A 304 6.11 5.34 -24.89
CA HIS A 304 4.88 6.08 -24.69
C HIS A 304 4.87 7.16 -25.75
N PHE A 305 3.75 7.37 -26.42
CA PHE A 305 3.67 8.36 -27.49
C PHE A 305 2.34 9.09 -27.48
N GLN A 306 2.28 10.22 -28.15
CA GLN A 306 1.09 11.03 -28.28
C GLN A 306 1.09 11.74 -29.63
N GLY A 307 -0.11 12.05 -30.10
CA GLY A 307 -0.30 12.91 -31.26
C GLY A 307 -0.15 12.20 -32.59
N ALA A 308 -0.11 10.86 -32.63
CA ALA A 308 0.04 10.08 -33.86
C ALA A 308 -0.98 10.47 -34.93
N THR A 309 -0.52 10.57 -36.18
CA THR A 309 -1.37 10.98 -37.31
C THR A 309 -2.22 9.82 -37.76
N SER A 310 -3.50 10.10 -38.02
CA SER A 310 -4.39 9.14 -38.65
C SER A 310 -4.09 9.09 -40.14
N GLY A 311 -3.83 7.89 -40.67
CA GLY A 311 -3.79 7.62 -42.10
C GLY A 311 -5.19 7.68 -42.72
N ASP A 312 -5.24 7.48 -44.04
CA ASP A 312 -6.47 7.53 -44.83
C ASP A 312 -7.50 6.48 -44.39
N ASP A 313 -7.05 5.37 -43.80
CA ASP A 313 -7.88 4.28 -43.28
C ASP A 313 -8.32 4.48 -41.81
N GLY A 314 -7.96 5.61 -41.19
CA GLY A 314 -8.21 5.86 -39.77
C GLY A 314 -7.18 5.25 -38.82
N SER A 315 -6.19 4.50 -39.32
CA SER A 315 -5.16 3.86 -38.50
C SER A 315 -4.00 4.80 -38.19
N GLY A 316 -3.35 4.61 -37.05
CA GLY A 316 -2.05 5.24 -36.76
C GLY A 316 -0.93 4.24 -37.01
N ALA A 317 0.22 4.69 -37.52
CA ALA A 317 1.41 3.87 -37.70
C ALA A 317 2.61 4.47 -36.96
N VAL A 318 2.97 3.87 -35.82
CA VAL A 318 4.13 4.29 -35.03
C VAL A 318 5.11 3.13 -34.91
N ASN A 319 6.36 3.39 -35.27
CA ASN A 319 7.47 2.45 -35.17
C ASN A 319 8.60 3.02 -34.33
N ALA A 320 9.40 2.13 -33.73
CA ALA A 320 10.62 2.51 -33.03
C ALA A 320 11.80 1.67 -33.49
N THR A 321 12.95 2.31 -33.62
CA THR A 321 14.24 1.65 -33.85
C THR A 321 15.13 1.88 -32.65
N PHE A 322 15.56 0.80 -32.00
CA PHE A 322 16.38 0.83 -30.79
C PHE A 322 17.86 0.58 -31.10
N ARG A 323 18.70 1.20 -30.27
CA ARG A 323 20.15 0.96 -30.20
C ARG A 323 20.57 0.97 -28.73
N LEU A 324 21.31 -0.05 -28.31
CA LEU A 324 21.85 -0.12 -26.95
C LEU A 324 23.37 -0.03 -26.99
N LEU A 325 23.95 0.83 -26.16
CA LEU A 325 25.40 1.03 -26.05
C LEU A 325 25.92 0.50 -24.72
N TYR A 326 27.02 -0.25 -24.77
CA TYR A 326 27.85 -0.62 -23.63
C TYR A 326 28.46 0.63 -22.94
N PRO A 327 29.02 0.50 -21.72
CA PRO A 327 29.67 1.61 -21.02
C PRO A 327 30.86 2.23 -21.75
N ASN A 328 31.54 1.46 -22.59
CA ASN A 328 32.62 1.95 -23.45
C ASN A 328 32.11 2.65 -24.74
N GLY A 329 30.80 2.78 -24.93
CA GLY A 329 30.16 3.38 -26.11
C GLY A 329 30.01 2.45 -27.32
N THR A 330 30.52 1.22 -27.26
CA THR A 330 30.31 0.24 -28.34
C THR A 330 28.86 -0.28 -28.34
N PRO A 331 28.27 -0.56 -29.51
CA PRO A 331 26.91 -1.08 -29.57
C PRO A 331 26.81 -2.51 -29.05
N VAL A 332 25.83 -2.76 -28.19
CA VAL A 332 25.34 -4.12 -27.87
C VAL A 332 24.53 -4.65 -29.04
N PHE A 333 23.64 -3.82 -29.56
CA PHE A 333 22.89 -4.04 -30.79
C PHE A 333 22.54 -2.70 -31.44
N GLU A 334 22.32 -2.74 -32.75
CA GLU A 334 21.88 -1.59 -33.54
C GLU A 334 20.67 -1.94 -34.39
N ASN A 335 19.86 -0.94 -34.73
CA ASN A 335 18.74 -1.06 -35.65
C ASN A 335 17.69 -2.13 -35.28
N HIS A 336 17.45 -2.36 -33.99
CA HIS A 336 16.40 -3.25 -33.56
C HIS A 336 15.03 -2.57 -33.72
N GLN A 337 14.33 -2.86 -34.81
CA GLN A 337 13.04 -2.25 -35.14
C GLN A 337 11.89 -3.01 -34.49
N VAL A 338 10.95 -2.25 -33.92
CA VAL A 338 9.75 -2.76 -33.25
C VAL A 338 8.54 -1.94 -33.70
N GLU A 339 7.44 -2.64 -33.98
CA GLU A 339 6.14 -2.00 -34.21
C GLU A 339 5.53 -1.54 -32.89
N ILE A 340 5.29 -0.24 -32.75
CA ILE A 340 4.75 0.34 -31.51
C ILE A 340 3.22 0.43 -31.57
N TRP A 341 2.66 0.77 -32.74
CA TRP A 341 1.21 0.90 -32.95
C TRP A 341 0.83 0.75 -34.43
N ARG A 342 -0.16 -0.11 -34.72
CA ARG A 342 -0.83 -0.24 -36.03
C ARG A 342 -2.34 -0.49 -35.91
N THR A 343 -2.98 0.17 -34.96
CA THR A 343 -4.43 0.10 -34.74
C THR A 343 -5.05 1.47 -35.00
N PRO A 344 -6.38 1.69 -34.86
CA PRO A 344 -6.99 3.01 -35.04
C PRO A 344 -6.19 4.11 -34.33
N SER A 345 -6.03 5.25 -35.00
CA SER A 345 -5.20 6.33 -34.48
C SER A 345 -5.77 6.80 -33.14
N PRO A 346 -4.95 6.90 -32.09
CA PRO A 346 -5.39 7.42 -30.81
C PRO A 346 -5.79 8.89 -30.93
N PRO A 347 -6.70 9.41 -30.09
CA PRO A 347 -6.96 10.84 -30.06
C PRO A 347 -5.68 11.60 -29.71
N ALA A 348 -5.42 12.69 -30.44
CA ALA A 348 -4.14 13.40 -30.38
C ALA A 348 -3.81 13.97 -28.99
N ASP A 349 -4.80 14.22 -28.14
CA ASP A 349 -4.65 14.73 -26.78
C ASP A 349 -4.42 13.64 -25.71
N HIS A 350 -4.49 12.37 -26.09
CA HIS A 350 -4.21 11.23 -25.21
C HIS A 350 -2.80 10.70 -25.45
N LEU A 351 -2.08 10.52 -24.34
CA LEU A 351 -0.91 9.65 -24.31
C LEU A 351 -1.32 8.25 -24.81
N GLN A 352 -0.40 7.41 -25.25
CA GLN A 352 -0.61 5.99 -25.61
C GLN A 352 0.59 5.12 -25.26
N LEU A 353 0.31 3.89 -24.82
CA LEU A 353 1.34 2.90 -24.53
C LEU A 353 1.57 2.06 -25.77
N GLY A 354 2.82 1.94 -26.21
CA GLY A 354 3.21 1.02 -27.27
C GLY A 354 2.78 -0.42 -26.98
N LEU A 355 2.31 -1.12 -28.01
CA LEU A 355 1.84 -2.50 -27.90
C LEU A 355 2.99 -3.49 -27.68
N ASN A 356 4.16 -3.19 -28.23
CA ASN A 356 5.36 -4.00 -28.09
C ASN A 356 6.43 -3.24 -27.30
N ASN A 357 7.31 -4.03 -26.68
CA ASN A 357 8.40 -3.54 -25.86
C ASN A 357 9.72 -4.22 -26.24
N LEU A 358 10.82 -3.51 -26.03
CA LEU A 358 12.15 -4.08 -26.09
C LEU A 358 12.39 -4.88 -24.80
N VAL A 359 12.99 -6.07 -24.90
CA VAL A 359 13.46 -6.84 -23.74
C VAL A 359 14.94 -7.16 -23.93
N VAL A 360 15.77 -6.77 -22.98
CA VAL A 360 17.23 -7.00 -22.98
C VAL A 360 17.62 -7.75 -21.71
N PRO A 361 18.09 -9.01 -21.81
CA PRO A 361 18.63 -9.72 -20.67
C PRO A 361 20.04 -9.25 -20.33
N PHE A 362 20.35 -9.08 -19.04
CA PHE A 362 21.72 -8.85 -18.56
C PHE A 362 22.22 -10.01 -17.72
N GLY A 363 23.26 -10.70 -18.20
CA GLY A 363 23.82 -11.89 -17.55
C GLY A 363 24.97 -11.56 -16.58
N ALA A 364 25.47 -12.58 -15.89
CA ALA A 364 26.60 -12.44 -14.94
C ALA A 364 27.90 -11.95 -15.61
N GLY A 365 28.07 -12.19 -16.91
CA GLY A 365 29.24 -11.74 -17.69
C GLY A 365 29.08 -10.37 -18.36
N THR A 366 27.92 -9.72 -18.21
CA THR A 366 27.69 -8.41 -18.81
C THR A 366 28.55 -7.35 -18.08
N PRO A 367 29.30 -6.49 -18.79
CA PRO A 367 30.08 -5.42 -18.16
C PRO A 367 29.21 -4.50 -17.31
N LEU A 368 29.59 -4.26 -16.05
CA LEU A 368 28.90 -3.27 -15.21
C LEU A 368 29.25 -1.84 -15.64
N GLY A 369 28.39 -0.88 -15.33
CA GLY A 369 28.61 0.54 -15.61
C GLY A 369 27.43 1.23 -16.28
N SER A 370 27.70 2.41 -16.85
CA SER A 370 26.68 3.29 -17.44
C SER A 370 26.38 2.93 -18.89
N TYR A 371 25.20 2.36 -19.13
CA TYR A 371 24.68 2.06 -20.47
C TYR A 371 23.84 3.22 -21.01
N LYS A 372 23.61 3.21 -22.33
CA LYS A 372 22.65 4.12 -22.98
C LYS A 372 21.73 3.33 -23.90
N LEU A 373 20.42 3.43 -23.67
CA LEU A 373 19.42 2.99 -24.62
C LEU A 373 18.94 4.19 -25.44
N GLU A 374 19.10 4.10 -26.75
CA GLU A 374 18.63 5.06 -27.72
C GLU A 374 17.42 4.50 -28.47
N ALA A 375 16.45 5.34 -28.77
CA ALA A 375 15.30 4.98 -29.59
C ALA A 375 14.98 6.11 -30.57
N LYS A 376 14.78 5.77 -31.85
CA LYS A 376 14.19 6.67 -32.84
C LYS A 376 12.74 6.24 -33.05
N VAL A 377 11.80 7.08 -32.63
CA VAL A 377 10.36 6.80 -32.73
C VAL A 377 9.79 7.64 -33.86
N CYS A 378 9.09 7.01 -34.80
CA CYS A 378 8.54 7.66 -35.99
C CYS A 378 7.05 7.40 -36.12
N ASP A 379 6.30 8.47 -36.36
CA ASP A 379 4.96 8.43 -36.94
C ASP A 379 5.12 8.31 -38.46
N GLU A 380 4.89 7.11 -38.99
CA GLU A 380 5.11 6.81 -40.41
C GLU A 380 4.13 7.54 -41.32
N VAL A 381 2.92 7.84 -40.83
CA VAL A 381 1.88 8.52 -41.61
C VAL A 381 2.29 9.96 -41.91
N ALA A 382 2.78 10.69 -40.89
CA ALA A 382 3.24 12.07 -41.07
C ALA A 382 4.73 12.20 -41.44
N GLY A 383 5.49 11.11 -41.47
CA GLY A 383 6.92 11.13 -41.77
C GLY A 383 7.78 11.87 -40.73
N ARG A 384 7.28 12.03 -39.51
CA ARG A 384 7.97 12.75 -38.42
C ARG A 384 8.54 11.78 -37.40
N CYS A 385 9.72 12.10 -36.88
CA CYS A 385 10.42 11.29 -35.91
C CYS A 385 10.96 12.11 -34.76
N VAL A 386 11.13 11.45 -33.62
CA VAL A 386 11.83 11.95 -32.44
C VAL A 386 12.92 10.97 -32.03
N SER A 387 14.04 11.50 -31.53
CA SER A 387 15.15 10.70 -31.00
C SER A 387 15.16 10.81 -29.48
N LEU A 388 15.28 9.67 -28.82
CA LEU A 388 15.23 9.52 -27.36
C LEU A 388 16.53 8.88 -26.90
N THR A 389 17.05 9.33 -25.77
CA THR A 389 18.24 8.73 -25.14
C THR A 389 18.00 8.59 -23.64
N HIS A 390 18.14 7.36 -23.15
CA HIS A 390 18.00 7.02 -21.75
C HIS A 390 19.28 6.39 -21.20
N PRO A 391 20.08 7.12 -20.41
CA PRO A 391 21.17 6.52 -19.65
C PRO A 391 20.62 5.66 -18.50
N PHE A 392 21.30 4.57 -18.16
CA PHE A 392 21.02 3.80 -16.96
C PHE A 392 22.29 3.08 -16.48
N GLU A 393 22.35 2.76 -15.20
CA GLU A 393 23.47 2.07 -14.56
C GLU A 393 23.17 0.58 -14.43
N LEU A 394 24.06 -0.29 -14.90
CA LEU A 394 23.99 -1.73 -14.63
C LEU A 394 24.89 -2.08 -13.44
N THR A 395 24.29 -2.61 -12.36
CA THR A 395 24.98 -3.03 -11.13
C THR A 395 24.84 -4.53 -10.88
N SER A 396 25.68 -5.11 -10.02
CA SER A 396 25.49 -6.47 -9.54
C SER A 396 24.26 -6.58 -8.63
N SER A 397 23.49 -7.66 -8.77
CA SER A 397 22.33 -8.00 -7.91
C SER A 397 22.64 -8.08 -6.43
#